data_AF-A0A4V5P168-F1
#
_entry.id   AF-A0A4V5P168-F1
#
_cell.length_a   1.000
_cell.length_b   1.000
_cell.length_c   1.000
_cell.angle_alpha   90.00
_cell.angle_beta   90.00
_cell.angle_gamma   90.00
#
_symmetry.space_group_name_H-M   'P 1'
#
loop_
_entity.id
_entity.type
_entity.pdbx_description
1 polymer ?
#
loop_
_entity_poly.entity_id
_entity_poly.type
_entity_poly.pdbx_seq_one_letter_code
_entity_poly.pdbx_strand_id
1 'polypeptide(L)'
;MQVVVDESLGLPSEVVKGAIIKKARLKNDASLPVVVQKETGGLIAKKLTLEKRSKELEIEEMTELLEQHEEILYVYDAHVINEGWLRRLRTWVYPNRKLFLLDGSDNRAFTIYFLEKLKEKSLEELYRSSPHQNKKFTLTNDSKYQSNYLLLKKLKQKQYYLFENKRQVKIVSGKKQDLLEQFLSLPSREIYIASRNPISHSNNTVKFYELEKHSLPVCSDQTDIYIPQYENM
;
A
#
# COMPACT_ATOMS: atom_id res chain seq x y z
N MET A 1 9.14 -17.30 -8.20
CA MET A 1 8.57 -16.43 -7.16
C MET A 1 7.07 -16.22 -7.38
N GLN A 2 6.26 -16.43 -6.35
CA GLN A 2 4.85 -16.05 -6.31
C GLN A 2 4.70 -14.71 -5.55
N VAL A 3 3.88 -13.80 -6.07
CA VAL A 3 3.52 -12.57 -5.36
C VAL A 3 2.17 -12.78 -4.66
N VAL A 4 2.09 -12.43 -3.39
CA VAL A 4 0.87 -12.42 -2.58
C VAL A 4 0.62 -10.99 -2.14
N VAL A 5 -0.61 -10.49 -2.27
CA VAL A 5 -0.95 -9.09 -1.97
C VAL A 5 -2.22 -9.03 -1.12
N ASP A 6 -2.21 -8.25 -0.05
CA ASP A 6 -3.42 -7.96 0.73
C ASP A 6 -4.42 -7.11 -0.05
N GLU A 7 -5.68 -7.55 -0.10
CA GLU A 7 -6.79 -6.87 -0.77
C GLU A 7 -7.00 -5.43 -0.24
N SER A 8 -6.74 -5.18 1.04
CA SER A 8 -6.95 -3.87 1.66
C SER A 8 -6.04 -2.77 1.13
N LEU A 9 -4.92 -3.13 0.49
CA LEU A 9 -4.03 -2.19 -0.19
C LEU A 9 -4.70 -1.56 -1.41
N GLY A 10 -5.64 -2.28 -2.04
CA GLY A 10 -6.36 -1.84 -3.24
C GLY A 10 -5.43 -1.45 -4.40
N LEU A 11 -4.37 -2.23 -4.61
CA LEU A 11 -3.46 -2.00 -5.73
C LEU A 11 -4.19 -2.28 -7.07
N PRO A 12 -3.85 -1.55 -8.14
CA PRO A 12 -4.52 -1.71 -9.43
C PRO A 12 -4.32 -3.12 -10.01
N SER A 13 -5.37 -3.67 -10.61
CA SER A 13 -5.40 -5.04 -11.15
C SER A 13 -4.26 -5.36 -12.15
N GLU A 14 -3.85 -4.36 -12.93
CA GLU A 14 -2.78 -4.43 -13.92
C GLU A 14 -1.39 -4.55 -13.27
N VAL A 15 -1.22 -3.97 -12.08
CA VAL A 15 0.02 -4.05 -11.28
C VAL A 15 0.12 -5.44 -10.66
N VAL A 16 -0.99 -5.97 -10.14
CA VAL A 16 -1.04 -7.25 -9.41
C VAL A 16 -1.50 -8.43 -10.28
N LYS A 17 -1.43 -8.31 -11.61
CA LYS A 17 -1.79 -9.39 -12.53
C LYS A 17 -0.92 -10.63 -12.28
N GLY A 18 -1.56 -11.75 -11.95
CA GLY A 18 -0.89 -13.01 -11.61
C GLY A 18 -0.49 -13.16 -10.14
N ALA A 19 -0.72 -12.13 -9.32
CA ALA A 19 -0.57 -12.25 -7.87
C ALA A 19 -1.76 -12.99 -7.24
N ILE A 20 -1.50 -13.67 -6.12
CA ILE A 20 -2.55 -14.19 -5.26
C ILE A 20 -3.05 -13.04 -4.39
N ILE A 21 -4.33 -12.67 -4.55
CA ILE A 21 -4.95 -11.63 -3.74
C ILE A 21 -5.50 -12.26 -2.47
N LYS A 22 -4.88 -11.92 -1.33
CA LYS A 22 -5.30 -12.38 -0.02
C LYS A 22 -6.44 -11.50 0.47
N LYS A 23 -7.63 -12.07 0.52
CA LYS A 23 -8.87 -11.36 0.89
C LYS A 23 -8.85 -10.93 2.35
N ALA A 24 -9.41 -9.75 2.61
CA ALA A 24 -9.65 -9.31 3.98
C ALA A 24 -10.73 -10.20 4.63
N ARG A 25 -10.45 -10.75 5.81
CA ARG A 25 -11.43 -11.55 6.56
C ARG A 25 -12.33 -10.62 7.37
N LEU A 26 -13.59 -10.56 6.98
CA LEU A 26 -14.62 -9.73 7.60
C LEU A 26 -15.65 -10.61 8.30
N LYS A 27 -16.34 -10.04 9.29
CA LYS A 27 -17.44 -10.73 9.96
C LYS A 27 -18.52 -11.14 8.94
N ASN A 28 -19.04 -12.36 9.07
CA ASN A 28 -20.07 -12.96 8.21
C ASN A 28 -19.63 -13.23 6.76
N ASP A 29 -18.35 -13.51 6.53
CA ASP A 29 -17.78 -13.84 5.21
C ASP A 29 -18.06 -12.79 4.12
N ALA A 30 -18.32 -11.55 4.52
CA ALA A 30 -18.59 -10.46 3.61
C ALA A 30 -17.30 -10.05 2.87
N SER A 31 -17.43 -9.60 1.61
CA SER A 31 -16.28 -9.08 0.86
C SER A 31 -15.99 -7.62 1.22
N LEU A 32 -14.71 -7.23 1.20
CA LEU A 32 -14.29 -5.87 1.47
C LEU A 32 -14.94 -4.84 0.54
N PRO A 33 -15.03 -5.07 -0.79
CA PRO A 33 -15.71 -4.14 -1.68
C PRO A 33 -17.17 -3.87 -1.30
N VAL A 34 -17.91 -4.93 -0.94
CA VAL A 34 -19.33 -4.83 -0.55
C VAL A 34 -19.49 -4.05 0.75
N VAL A 35 -18.67 -4.34 1.75
CA VAL A 35 -18.73 -3.65 3.05
C VAL A 35 -18.36 -2.18 2.91
N VAL A 36 -17.29 -1.86 2.18
CA VAL A 36 -16.86 -0.46 1.96
C VAL A 36 -17.93 0.32 1.20
N GLN A 37 -18.50 -0.25 0.13
CA GLN A 37 -19.55 0.41 -0.65
C GLN A 37 -20.80 0.69 0.20
N LYS A 38 -21.23 -0.27 1.02
CA LYS A 38 -22.41 -0.13 1.88
C LYS A 38 -22.21 0.90 2.99
N GLU A 39 -21.09 0.83 3.70
CA GLU A 39 -20.88 1.61 4.92
C GLU A 39 -20.40 3.04 4.66
N THR A 40 -19.82 3.32 3.49
CA THR A 40 -19.45 4.69 3.10
C THR A 40 -20.63 5.62 2.85
N GLY A 41 -21.82 5.08 2.55
CA GLY A 41 -23.05 5.84 2.34
C GLY A 41 -23.81 6.22 3.63
N GLY A 42 -23.37 5.71 4.78
CA GLY A 42 -24.05 5.93 6.07
C GLY A 42 -23.77 7.30 6.69
N LEU A 43 -24.73 7.79 7.48
CA LEU A 43 -24.60 9.04 8.26
C LEU A 43 -23.60 8.90 9.43
N ILE A 44 -23.51 7.69 10.02
CA ILE A 44 -22.69 7.37 11.18
C ILE A 44 -21.41 6.66 10.73
N ALA A 45 -20.28 7.02 11.34
CA ALA A 45 -19.03 6.37 11.06
C ALA A 45 -19.00 4.97 11.69
N LYS A 46 -18.95 3.92 10.86
CA LYS A 46 -18.71 2.56 11.33
C LYS A 46 -17.25 2.17 11.15
N LYS A 47 -16.75 1.42 12.12
CA LYS A 47 -15.44 0.77 12.04
C LYS A 47 -15.60 -0.55 11.28
N LEU A 48 -14.70 -0.82 10.35
CA LEU A 48 -14.52 -2.11 9.71
C LEU A 48 -14.12 -3.12 10.79
N THR A 49 -15.01 -4.07 11.03
CA THR A 49 -14.74 -5.18 11.95
C THR A 49 -14.02 -6.27 11.17
N LEU A 50 -12.70 -6.27 11.28
CA LEU A 50 -11.88 -7.38 10.85
C LEU A 50 -12.08 -8.54 11.82
N GLU A 51 -12.21 -9.75 11.28
CA GLU A 51 -12.05 -10.93 12.11
C GLU A 51 -10.55 -11.03 12.46
N LYS A 52 -10.25 -11.02 13.76
CA LYS A 52 -8.87 -11.22 14.20
C LYS A 52 -8.50 -12.65 13.84
N ARG A 53 -7.68 -12.80 12.80
CA ARG A 53 -7.10 -14.09 12.43
C ARG A 53 -6.42 -14.68 13.66
N SER A 54 -6.74 -15.94 13.97
CA SER A 54 -5.94 -16.68 14.93
C SER A 54 -4.54 -16.81 14.36
N LYS A 55 -3.54 -16.88 15.24
CA LYS A 55 -2.15 -17.06 14.84
C LYS A 55 -2.01 -18.32 13.99
N GLU A 56 -2.71 -19.37 14.38
CA GLU A 56 -2.69 -20.70 13.81
C GLU A 56 -3.13 -20.67 12.35
N LEU A 57 -4.21 -19.95 12.05
CA LEU A 57 -4.76 -19.83 10.70
C LEU A 57 -3.87 -19.01 9.76
N GLU A 58 -3.27 -17.93 10.26
CA GLU A 58 -2.31 -17.15 9.47
C GLU A 58 -1.08 -17.98 9.12
N ILE A 59 -0.65 -18.85 10.04
CA ILE A 59 0.46 -19.78 9.82
C ILE A 59 0.08 -20.85 8.80
N GLU A 60 -1.11 -21.44 8.94
CA GLU A 60 -1.61 -22.50 8.06
C GLU A 60 -1.68 -22.01 6.61
N GLU A 61 -2.40 -20.91 6.33
CA GLU A 61 -2.51 -20.35 4.98
C GLU A 61 -1.15 -20.02 4.36
N MET A 62 -0.24 -19.43 5.15
CA MET A 62 1.10 -19.09 4.65
C MET A 62 1.96 -20.33 4.42
N THR A 63 1.79 -21.37 5.24
CA THR A 63 2.51 -22.63 5.07
C THR A 63 2.05 -23.34 3.81
N GLU A 64 0.74 -23.42 3.56
CA GLU A 64 0.18 -23.98 2.33
C GLU A 64 0.71 -23.27 1.08
N LEU A 65 0.76 -21.93 1.10
CA LEU A 65 1.33 -21.15 0.00
C LEU A 65 2.82 -21.47 -0.21
N LEU A 66 3.57 -21.56 0.88
CA LEU A 66 5.00 -21.92 0.82
C LEU A 66 5.20 -23.36 0.38
N GLU A 67 4.23 -24.26 0.58
CA GLU A 67 4.26 -25.63 0.04
C GLU A 67 4.12 -25.69 -1.47
N GLN A 68 3.39 -24.75 -2.04
CA GLN A 68 3.17 -24.65 -3.47
C GLN A 68 4.24 -23.83 -4.19
N HIS A 69 4.96 -22.98 -3.45
CA HIS A 69 5.91 -22.02 -4.02
C HIS A 69 7.22 -21.95 -3.23
N GLU A 70 8.34 -22.18 -3.90
CA GLU A 70 9.69 -22.10 -3.30
C GLU A 70 10.03 -20.69 -2.79
N GLU A 71 9.48 -19.67 -3.44
CA GLU A 71 9.79 -18.27 -3.15
C GLU A 71 8.52 -17.43 -3.23
N ILE A 72 8.25 -16.66 -2.18
CA ILE A 72 7.09 -15.79 -2.06
C ILE A 72 7.52 -14.37 -1.69
N LEU A 73 7.02 -13.39 -2.43
CA LEU A 73 6.96 -11.99 -1.99
C LEU A 73 5.56 -11.71 -1.45
N TYR A 74 5.44 -11.46 -0.16
CA TYR A 74 4.19 -11.04 0.45
C TYR A 74 4.18 -9.53 0.68
N VAL A 75 3.33 -8.85 -0.09
CA VAL A 75 3.00 -7.43 0.02
C VAL A 75 1.81 -7.29 0.97
N TYR A 76 2.09 -6.96 2.22
CA TYR A 76 1.10 -6.96 3.30
C TYR A 76 0.68 -5.54 3.71
N ASP A 77 -0.46 -5.43 4.37
CA ASP A 77 -0.95 -4.18 4.97
C ASP A 77 -0.77 -4.22 6.50
N ALA A 78 0.24 -3.51 7.00
CA ALA A 78 0.61 -3.50 8.42
C ALA A 78 -0.50 -3.01 9.37
N HIS A 79 -1.55 -2.37 8.85
CA HIS A 79 -2.69 -1.92 9.65
C HIS A 79 -3.79 -2.97 9.83
N VAL A 80 -3.80 -4.03 9.03
CA VAL A 80 -4.81 -5.10 9.08
C VAL A 80 -4.23 -6.45 9.50
N ILE A 81 -2.91 -6.65 9.39
CA ILE A 81 -2.22 -7.87 9.79
C ILE A 81 -1.31 -7.67 11.01
N ASN A 82 -0.97 -8.77 11.68
CA ASN A 82 0.07 -8.79 12.72
C ASN A 82 1.44 -9.12 12.09
N GLU A 83 2.24 -8.08 11.85
CA GLU A 83 3.59 -8.20 11.29
C GLU A 83 4.51 -9.12 12.13
N GLY A 84 4.32 -9.16 13.45
CA GLY A 84 5.11 -10.01 14.35
C GLY A 84 4.98 -11.49 14.03
N TRP A 85 3.80 -11.94 13.56
CA TRP A 85 3.61 -13.31 13.12
C TRP A 85 4.28 -13.60 11.78
N LEU A 86 4.18 -12.69 10.82
CA LEU A 86 4.83 -12.83 9.51
C LEU A 86 6.36 -12.92 9.64
N ARG A 87 6.94 -12.10 10.51
CA ARG A 87 8.38 -12.14 10.78
C ARG A 87 8.82 -13.46 11.42
N ARG A 88 8.00 -14.06 12.28
CA ARG A 88 8.27 -15.39 12.88
C ARG A 88 8.14 -16.50 11.86
N LEU A 89 7.11 -16.46 11.01
CA LEU A 89 6.92 -17.39 9.90
C LEU A 89 8.13 -17.43 8.98
N ARG A 90 8.66 -16.26 8.60
CA ARG A 90 9.89 -16.17 7.80
C ARG A 90 11.07 -16.94 8.42
N THR A 91 11.15 -17.01 9.74
CA THR A 91 12.21 -17.72 10.46
C THR A 91 11.91 -19.21 10.65
N TRP A 92 10.63 -19.60 10.71
CA TRP A 92 10.21 -20.99 10.94
C TRP A 92 10.11 -21.82 9.67
N VAL A 93 9.85 -21.17 8.53
CA VAL A 93 9.73 -21.86 7.25
C VAL A 93 11.14 -22.28 6.79
N TYR A 94 11.30 -23.60 6.66
CA TYR A 94 12.42 -24.41 6.17
C TYR A 94 13.56 -23.72 5.39
N PRO A 95 14.81 -24.25 5.45
CA PRO A 95 15.98 -23.70 4.76
C PRO A 95 15.86 -23.58 3.24
N ASN A 96 14.89 -24.25 2.62
CA ASN A 96 14.73 -24.34 1.17
C ASN A 96 13.63 -23.41 0.61
N ARG A 97 12.95 -22.61 1.45
CA ARG A 97 11.88 -21.71 1.01
C ARG A 97 12.14 -20.29 1.46
N LYS A 98 11.84 -19.32 0.59
CA LYS A 98 12.10 -17.90 0.83
C LYS A 98 10.80 -17.13 0.97
N LEU A 99 10.61 -16.46 2.10
CA LEU A 99 9.51 -15.51 2.32
C LEU A 99 10.06 -14.09 2.45
N PHE A 100 9.78 -13.26 1.46
CA PHE A 100 10.06 -11.82 1.46
C PHE A 100 8.82 -11.05 1.89
N LEU A 101 9.04 -10.01 2.69
CA LEU A 101 7.97 -9.19 3.25
C LEU A 101 8.16 -7.75 2.78
N LEU A 102 7.10 -7.16 2.22
CA LEU A 102 7.04 -5.76 1.83
C LEU A 102 5.80 -5.13 2.47
N ASP A 103 5.99 -4.13 3.33
CA ASP A 103 4.88 -3.34 3.88
C ASP A 103 4.33 -2.43 2.78
N GLY A 104 3.23 -2.88 2.15
CA GLY A 104 2.57 -2.14 1.11
C GLY A 104 1.82 -0.91 1.62
N SER A 105 1.50 -0.88 2.91
CA SER A 105 0.73 0.18 3.55
C SER A 105 1.57 1.40 3.92
N ASP A 106 2.90 1.30 3.94
CA ASP A 106 3.83 2.41 4.18
C ASP A 106 3.67 3.49 3.10
N ASN A 107 3.80 3.08 1.83
CA ASN A 107 3.64 3.95 0.66
C ASN A 107 3.29 3.11 -0.58
N ARG A 108 2.08 3.27 -1.11
CA ARG A 108 1.59 2.45 -2.24
C ARG A 108 2.29 2.76 -3.56
N ALA A 109 2.71 4.01 -3.77
CA ALA A 109 3.45 4.37 -4.97
C ALA A 109 4.81 3.64 -5.04
N PHE A 110 5.51 3.52 -3.91
CA PHE A 110 6.72 2.71 -3.80
C PHE A 110 6.43 1.23 -4.06
N THR A 111 5.35 0.69 -3.50
CA THR A 111 4.95 -0.71 -3.73
C THR A 111 4.69 -1.00 -5.20
N ILE A 112 3.99 -0.10 -5.90
CA ILE A 112 3.72 -0.22 -7.33
C ILE A 112 5.03 -0.16 -8.13
N TYR A 113 5.90 0.82 -7.84
CA TYR A 113 7.23 0.89 -8.45
C TYR A 113 8.01 -0.42 -8.25
N PHE A 114 8.03 -0.93 -7.02
CA PHE A 114 8.73 -2.16 -6.68
C PHE A 114 8.21 -3.35 -7.49
N LEU A 115 6.88 -3.53 -7.56
CA LEU A 115 6.25 -4.61 -8.31
C LEU A 115 6.45 -4.48 -9.82
N GLU A 116 6.48 -3.27 -10.36
CA GLU A 116 6.83 -3.07 -11.77
C GLU A 116 8.29 -3.45 -12.05
N LYS A 117 9.22 -2.99 -11.22
CA LYS A 117 10.65 -3.29 -11.41
C LYS A 117 11.01 -4.73 -11.12
N LEU A 118 10.20 -5.45 -10.34
CA LEU A 118 10.34 -6.89 -10.12
C LEU A 118 10.10 -7.71 -11.40
N LYS A 119 9.46 -7.14 -12.43
CA LYS A 119 9.32 -7.77 -13.75
C LYS A 119 10.62 -7.72 -14.55
N GLU A 120 11.53 -6.82 -14.18
CA GLU A 120 12.78 -6.54 -14.90
C GLU A 120 14.03 -6.95 -14.12
N LYS A 121 13.95 -6.97 -12.77
CA LYS A 121 15.09 -7.16 -11.86
C LYS A 121 14.81 -8.24 -10.83
N SER A 122 15.86 -8.87 -10.33
CA SER A 122 15.75 -9.81 -9.21
C SER A 122 15.37 -9.08 -7.91
N LEU A 123 14.79 -9.83 -6.98
CA LEU A 123 14.37 -9.29 -5.70
C LEU A 123 15.59 -8.83 -4.88
N GLU A 124 16.68 -9.60 -4.88
CA GLU A 124 17.93 -9.21 -4.23
C GLU A 124 18.51 -7.90 -4.78
N GLU A 125 18.44 -7.66 -6.09
CA GLU A 125 18.87 -6.40 -6.70
C GLU A 125 18.02 -5.22 -6.21
N LEU A 126 16.70 -5.38 -6.18
CA LEU A 126 15.78 -4.33 -5.74
C LEU A 126 15.93 -3.98 -4.26
N TYR A 127 16.19 -4.98 -3.40
CA TYR A 127 16.44 -4.71 -1.98
C TYR A 127 17.81 -4.04 -1.74
N ARG A 128 18.83 -4.34 -2.57
CA ARG A 128 20.16 -3.73 -2.46
C ARG A 128 20.20 -2.30 -3.00
N SER A 129 19.47 -2.00 -4.08
CA SER A 129 19.54 -0.70 -4.76
C SER A 129 18.71 0.43 -4.13
N SER A 130 18.10 0.23 -2.94
CA SER A 130 16.92 1.01 -2.54
C SER A 130 16.89 1.82 -1.22
N PRO A 131 17.83 1.81 -0.24
CA PRO A 131 17.50 2.44 1.05
C PRO A 131 17.78 3.94 1.18
N HIS A 132 18.83 4.50 0.57
CA HIS A 132 19.40 5.77 1.09
C HIS A 132 19.17 7.03 0.24
N GLN A 133 18.61 6.92 -0.96
CA GLN A 133 18.43 8.08 -1.85
C GLN A 133 17.00 8.29 -2.35
N ASN A 134 16.13 7.28 -2.24
CA ASN A 134 14.75 7.39 -2.71
C ASN A 134 13.89 8.24 -1.77
N LYS A 135 12.96 9.02 -2.33
CA LYS A 135 12.04 9.84 -1.54
C LYS A 135 10.62 9.30 -1.59
N LYS A 136 10.05 9.07 -0.40
CA LYS A 136 8.63 8.73 -0.22
C LYS A 136 7.92 9.93 0.38
N PHE A 137 6.80 10.30 -0.21
CA PHE A 137 5.91 11.30 0.35
C PHE A 137 4.49 10.76 0.45
N THR A 138 3.76 11.24 1.43
CA THR A 138 2.32 10.98 1.54
C THR A 138 1.60 12.30 1.75
N LEU A 139 0.64 12.56 0.86
CA LEU A 139 -0.31 13.65 0.96
C LEU A 139 -1.62 13.09 1.52
N THR A 140 -2.10 13.65 2.61
CA THR A 140 -3.30 13.15 3.30
C THR A 140 -4.11 14.28 3.89
N ASN A 141 -5.41 14.07 4.02
CA ASN A 141 -6.28 14.95 4.79
C ASN A 141 -6.39 14.56 6.27
N ASP A 142 -5.56 13.62 6.75
CA ASP A 142 -5.44 13.28 8.18
C ASP A 142 -4.17 13.91 8.77
N SER A 143 -4.34 14.91 9.63
CA SER A 143 -3.24 15.64 10.26
C SER A 143 -2.44 14.83 11.28
N LYS A 144 -3.05 13.77 11.84
CA LYS A 144 -2.45 12.96 12.91
C LYS A 144 -1.98 11.60 12.43
N TYR A 145 -2.44 11.17 11.25
CA TYR A 145 -2.05 9.91 10.63
C TYR A 145 -2.20 8.70 11.59
N GLN A 146 -3.17 8.71 12.51
CA GLN A 146 -3.31 7.65 13.52
C GLN A 146 -4.76 7.36 13.91
N SER A 147 -4.98 6.08 14.25
CA SER A 147 -6.15 5.38 14.82
C SER A 147 -7.37 5.09 13.94
N ASN A 148 -7.58 5.81 12.83
CA ASN A 148 -8.82 5.69 12.05
C ASN A 148 -8.72 4.80 10.81
N TYR A 149 -7.67 4.01 10.61
CA TYR A 149 -7.46 3.25 9.37
C TYR A 149 -8.67 2.38 8.95
N LEU A 150 -9.32 1.76 9.96
CA LEU A 150 -10.50 0.92 9.78
C LEU A 150 -11.82 1.71 9.79
N LEU A 151 -11.81 3.03 9.89
CA LEU A 151 -13.03 3.84 9.87
C LEU A 151 -13.54 3.99 8.42
N LEU A 152 -14.81 3.67 8.19
CA LEU A 152 -15.40 3.64 6.83
C LEU A 152 -16.17 4.92 6.45
N LYS A 153 -16.02 6.01 7.21
CA LYS A 153 -16.68 7.28 6.90
C LYS A 153 -15.73 8.25 6.22
N LYS A 154 -16.08 8.69 5.02
CA LYS A 154 -15.36 9.77 4.32
C LYS A 154 -15.49 11.06 5.13
N LEU A 155 -14.36 11.59 5.60
CA LEU A 155 -14.31 12.90 6.22
C LEU A 155 -14.04 13.95 5.14
N LYS A 156 -14.95 14.90 4.97
CA LYS A 156 -14.70 16.07 4.12
C LYS A 156 -13.76 17.01 4.88
N GLN A 157 -12.51 17.03 4.47
CA GLN A 157 -11.52 17.98 4.99
C GLN A 157 -10.96 18.80 3.82
N LYS A 158 -10.87 20.12 4.01
CA LYS A 158 -10.40 21.07 2.98
C LYS A 158 -8.88 21.21 2.96
N GLN A 159 -8.21 20.76 4.02
CA GLN A 159 -6.77 20.92 4.20
C GLN A 159 -6.08 19.56 4.05
N TYR A 160 -4.96 19.58 3.34
CA TYR A 160 -4.08 18.44 3.17
C TYR A 160 -2.73 18.74 3.81
N TYR A 161 -2.05 17.68 4.21
CA TYR A 161 -0.78 17.68 4.90
C TYR A 161 0.17 16.78 4.11
N LEU A 162 1.36 17.30 3.83
CA LEU A 162 2.43 16.57 3.17
C LEU A 162 3.41 16.05 4.22
N PHE A 163 3.71 14.76 4.15
CA PHE A 163 4.70 14.09 5.01
C PHE A 163 5.84 13.51 4.15
N GLU A 164 7.08 13.56 4.63
CA GLU A 164 8.23 12.84 4.06
C GLU A 164 8.54 11.59 4.89
N ASN A 165 8.88 10.49 4.22
CA ASN A 165 9.18 9.18 4.82
C ASN A 165 8.05 8.68 5.74
N LYS A 166 8.34 7.88 6.78
CA LYS A 166 7.40 7.12 7.65
C LYS A 166 6.35 7.95 8.43
N ARG A 167 5.73 8.98 7.84
CA ARG A 167 4.63 9.80 8.38
C ARG A 167 4.98 10.54 9.67
N GLN A 168 6.27 10.69 9.98
CA GLN A 168 6.75 11.29 11.23
C GLN A 168 6.95 12.80 11.12
N VAL A 169 7.25 13.33 9.94
CA VAL A 169 7.58 14.74 9.75
C VAL A 169 6.62 15.38 8.76
N LYS A 170 5.72 16.22 9.27
CA LYS A 170 4.90 17.12 8.44
C LYS A 170 5.82 18.18 7.83
N ILE A 171 5.83 18.27 6.51
CA ILE A 171 6.60 19.28 5.76
C ILE A 171 5.78 20.57 5.63
N VAL A 172 4.57 20.45 5.09
CA VAL A 172 3.73 21.59 4.70
C VAL A 172 2.25 21.19 4.71
N SER A 173 1.35 22.17 4.67
CA SER A 173 -0.08 21.95 4.49
C SER A 173 -0.69 22.97 3.55
N GLY A 174 -1.72 22.57 2.81
CA GLY A 174 -2.34 23.40 1.77
C GLY A 174 -3.51 22.68 1.11
N LYS A 175 -3.93 23.15 -0.08
CA LYS A 175 -4.88 22.42 -0.91
C LYS A 175 -4.19 21.23 -1.58
N LYS A 176 -4.94 20.16 -1.86
CA LYS A 176 -4.41 18.95 -2.50
C LYS A 176 -3.69 19.26 -3.81
N GLN A 177 -4.33 20.07 -4.67
CA GLN A 177 -3.83 20.45 -5.98
C GLN A 177 -2.50 21.20 -5.89
N ASP A 178 -2.46 22.29 -5.12
CA ASP A 178 -1.26 23.13 -4.94
C ASP A 178 -0.07 22.33 -4.40
N LEU A 179 -0.32 21.35 -3.52
CA LEU A 179 0.72 20.46 -3.00
C LEU A 179 1.18 19.43 -4.03
N LEU A 180 0.29 18.93 -4.88
CA LEU A 180 0.63 17.96 -5.92
C LEU A 180 1.41 18.61 -7.07
N GLU A 181 1.07 19.85 -7.45
CA GLU A 181 1.75 20.61 -8.50
C GLU A 181 3.26 20.81 -8.24
N GLN A 182 3.67 20.83 -6.97
CA GLN A 182 5.09 20.87 -6.60
C GLN A 182 5.87 19.64 -7.07
N PHE A 183 5.20 18.49 -7.19
CA PHE A 183 5.78 17.26 -7.73
C PHE A 183 5.63 17.18 -9.24
N LEU A 184 4.47 17.57 -9.77
CA LEU A 184 4.19 17.53 -11.21
C LEU A 184 5.07 18.49 -12.01
N SER A 185 5.63 19.53 -11.39
CA SER A 185 6.52 20.50 -12.05
C SER A 185 7.99 20.05 -12.10
N LEU A 186 8.36 18.92 -11.50
CA LEU A 186 9.74 18.42 -11.51
C LEU A 186 10.08 17.81 -12.89
N PRO A 187 10.92 18.47 -13.73
CA PRO A 187 11.00 18.17 -15.15
C PRO A 187 11.93 17.01 -15.53
N SER A 188 12.45 16.24 -14.57
CA SER A 188 13.58 15.34 -14.85
C SER A 188 13.58 14.02 -14.09
N ARG A 189 12.45 13.64 -13.48
CA ARG A 189 12.38 12.40 -12.69
C ARG A 189 11.10 11.66 -13.01
N GLU A 190 11.23 10.35 -13.14
CA GLU A 190 10.06 9.47 -13.09
C GLU A 190 9.44 9.59 -11.71
N ILE A 191 8.13 9.82 -11.65
CA ILE A 191 7.39 9.98 -10.40
C ILE A 191 6.23 9.01 -10.42
N TYR A 192 6.16 8.18 -9.39
CA TYR A 192 5.05 7.27 -9.18
C TYR A 192 4.08 7.92 -8.21
N ILE A 193 2.79 7.98 -8.58
CA ILE A 193 1.73 8.52 -7.75
C ILE A 193 0.61 7.50 -7.66
N ALA A 194 0.17 7.20 -6.44
CA ALA A 194 -0.93 6.27 -6.18
C ALA A 194 -2.02 6.97 -5.35
N SER A 195 -3.24 7.03 -5.86
CA SER A 195 -4.39 7.60 -5.13
C SER A 195 -5.71 6.99 -5.58
N ARG A 196 -6.70 6.94 -4.68
CA ARG A 196 -8.09 6.58 -5.03
C ARG A 196 -8.80 7.65 -5.86
N ASN A 197 -8.34 8.90 -5.79
CA ASN A 197 -8.98 10.02 -6.48
C ASN A 197 -7.93 10.67 -7.39
N PRO A 198 -7.78 10.17 -8.64
CA PRO A 198 -6.78 10.67 -9.56
C PRO A 198 -7.01 12.14 -9.91
N ILE A 199 -5.92 12.83 -10.18
CA ILE A 199 -5.92 14.23 -10.63
C ILE A 199 -5.36 14.25 -12.05
N SER A 200 -6.03 14.97 -12.95
CA SER A 200 -5.56 15.15 -14.32
C SER A 200 -4.21 15.87 -14.34
N HIS A 201 -3.24 15.34 -15.09
CA HIS A 201 -1.95 15.97 -15.32
C HIS A 201 -1.54 15.82 -16.79
N SER A 202 -0.69 16.73 -17.26
CA SER A 202 -0.11 16.70 -18.61
C SER A 202 1.35 16.24 -18.64
N ASN A 203 1.98 16.04 -17.46
CA ASN A 203 3.39 15.63 -17.39
C ASN A 203 3.55 14.14 -17.72
N ASN A 204 4.41 13.83 -18.69
CA ASN A 204 4.72 12.48 -19.19
C ASN A 204 5.70 11.69 -18.30
N THR A 205 6.44 12.35 -17.39
CA THR A 205 7.32 11.67 -16.43
C THR A 205 6.58 11.16 -15.19
N VAL A 206 5.30 11.50 -15.07
CA VAL A 206 4.44 11.12 -13.95
C VAL A 206 3.63 9.89 -14.35
N LYS A 207 3.82 8.79 -13.61
CA LYS A 207 2.99 7.59 -13.69
C LYS A 207 1.98 7.61 -12.57
N PHE A 208 0.71 7.79 -12.94
CA PHE A 208 -0.40 7.82 -11.99
C PHE A 208 -1.14 6.49 -11.99
N TYR A 209 -1.38 5.96 -10.79
CA TYR A 209 -2.12 4.73 -10.57
C TYR A 209 -3.34 5.01 -9.72
N GLU A 210 -4.53 4.73 -10.26
CA GLU A 210 -5.78 4.79 -9.51
C GLU A 210 -5.90 3.54 -8.63
N LEU A 211 -5.98 3.76 -7.32
CA LEU A 211 -6.22 2.69 -6.36
C LEU A 211 -7.68 2.24 -6.43
N GLU A 212 -7.91 0.96 -6.15
CA GLU A 212 -9.25 0.41 -6.05
C GLU A 212 -10.12 1.18 -5.04
N LYS A 213 -11.40 1.37 -5.37
CA LYS A 213 -12.32 2.19 -4.53
C LYS A 213 -12.47 1.66 -3.10
N HIS A 214 -12.24 0.38 -2.91
CA HIS A 214 -12.31 -0.31 -1.63
C HIS A 214 -10.99 -0.32 -0.86
N SER A 215 -9.93 0.31 -1.38
CA SER A 215 -8.66 0.45 -0.66
C SER A 215 -8.88 1.18 0.67
N LEU A 216 -8.20 0.67 1.71
CA LEU A 216 -8.15 1.33 3.01
C LEU A 216 -7.01 2.37 3.00
N PRO A 217 -6.95 3.31 3.96
CA PRO A 217 -8.05 3.72 4.80
C PRO A 217 -9.13 4.42 3.97
N VAL A 218 -10.39 4.19 4.33
CA VAL A 218 -11.51 4.82 3.61
C VAL A 218 -11.75 6.25 4.09
N CYS A 219 -11.53 6.51 5.38
CA CYS A 219 -11.85 7.78 6.01
C CYS A 219 -10.99 8.97 5.60
N SER A 220 -9.78 8.70 5.09
CA SER A 220 -8.85 9.71 4.60
C SER A 220 -8.62 9.58 3.11
N ASP A 221 -8.51 10.73 2.44
CA ASP A 221 -8.00 10.77 1.08
C ASP A 221 -6.48 10.78 1.16
N GLN A 222 -5.85 9.73 0.63
CA GLN A 222 -4.41 9.54 0.64
C GLN A 222 -3.89 9.50 -0.80
N THR A 223 -2.78 10.19 -1.01
CA THR A 223 -2.02 10.17 -2.25
C THR A 223 -0.58 9.90 -1.87
N ASP A 224 -0.11 8.70 -2.20
CA ASP A 224 1.28 8.31 -2.00
C ASP A 224 2.08 8.69 -3.24
N ILE A 225 3.26 9.25 -3.01
CA ILE A 225 4.17 9.70 -4.05
C ILE A 225 5.53 9.06 -3.79
N TYR A 226 6.13 8.51 -4.84
CA TYR A 226 7.46 7.93 -4.79
C TYR A 226 8.30 8.48 -5.93
N ILE A 227 9.50 8.94 -5.59
CA ILE A 227 10.47 9.47 -6.55
C ILE A 227 11.72 8.57 -6.46
N PRO A 228 11.90 7.62 -7.39
CA PRO A 228 13.15 6.89 -7.49
C PRO A 228 14.29 7.87 -7.79
N GLN A 229 15.40 7.76 -7.07
CA GLN A 229 16.65 8.38 -7.50
C GLN A 229 17.44 7.36 -8.31
N TYR A 230 17.73 7.71 -9.57
CA TYR A 230 18.69 6.96 -10.36
C TYR A 230 20.07 7.16 -9.74
N GLU A 231 20.79 6.08 -9.46
CA GLU A 231 22.25 6.16 -9.37
C GLU A 231 22.73 6.73 -10.70
N ASN A 232 23.58 7.77 -10.67
CA ASN A 232 24.22 8.28 -11.87
C ASN A 232 24.80 7.08 -12.64
N MET A 233 24.38 6.90 -13.89
CA MET A 233 25.07 6.02 -14.84
C MET A 233 26.52 6.46 -15.00
#